data_AF-A0AAD7NZS3-F1
#
_entry.id   AF-A0AAD7NZS3-F1
#
_cell.length_a   1.000
_cell.length_b   1.000
_cell.length_c   1.000
_cell.angle_alpha   90.00
_cell.angle_beta   90.00
_cell.angle_gamma   90.00
#
_symmetry.space_group_name_H-M   'P 1'
#
loop_
_entity.id
_entity.type
_entity.pdbx_description
1 polymer ?
#
loop_
_entity_poly.entity_id
_entity_poly.type
_entity_poly.pdbx_seq_one_letter_code
_entity_poly.pdbx_strand_id
1 'polypeptide(L)'
;MWKHTRLGTCPLSISLESGLDYSTNRQPASDLFLQVLISFSSRWCCIAFTISVAIMKSLSHLTENDVPMLQDIMIVRENPVPLGAVHPIPNTRQRAAFGIFRGPKISSFYVSRPGFGRMAELPLRWSQLTALSLLFYEDNSVLTGLTSKRALEILSRCPQLRMCSLSIYDDNSTQL
;
A
#
# COMPACT_ATOMS: atom_id res chain seq x y z
N MET A 1 12.81 -38.64 11.90
CA MET A 1 13.97 -38.33 11.02
C MET A 1 13.82 -36.88 10.54
N TRP A 2 14.33 -35.94 11.33
CA TRP A 2 14.16 -34.51 11.09
C TRP A 2 15.24 -34.06 10.10
N LYS A 3 14.85 -33.81 8.84
CA LYS A 3 15.76 -33.24 7.86
C LYS A 3 16.03 -31.79 8.25
N HIS A 4 17.27 -31.52 8.64
CA HIS A 4 17.82 -30.18 8.74
C HIS A 4 17.60 -29.45 7.41
N THR A 5 16.61 -28.55 7.39
CA THR A 5 16.47 -27.59 6.30
C THR A 5 17.60 -26.59 6.51
N ARG A 6 18.44 -26.41 5.50
CA ARG A 6 19.54 -25.43 5.48
C ARG A 6 19.02 -24.10 6.01
N LEU A 7 19.81 -23.40 6.83
CA LEU A 7 19.59 -22.05 7.36
C LEU A 7 19.34 -21.05 6.21
N GLY A 8 18.15 -21.11 5.61
CA GLY A 8 17.67 -20.23 4.56
C GLY A 8 16.89 -19.12 5.23
N THR A 9 17.35 -17.89 5.02
CA THR A 9 16.77 -16.61 5.44
C THR A 9 15.32 -16.70 5.95
N CYS A 10 15.18 -16.62 7.28
CA CYS A 10 13.87 -16.60 7.95
C CYS A 10 13.02 -15.42 7.43
N PRO A 11 11.78 -15.63 6.97
CA PRO A 11 10.89 -14.56 6.54
C PRO A 11 10.69 -13.50 7.64
N LEU A 12 10.54 -12.24 7.25
CA LEU A 12 10.30 -11.12 8.16
C LEU A 12 8.94 -10.48 7.90
N SER A 13 8.12 -10.42 8.93
CA SER A 13 6.91 -9.60 8.97
C SER A 13 7.23 -8.30 9.70
N ILE A 14 6.90 -7.17 9.08
CA ILE A 14 7.21 -5.84 9.61
C ILE A 14 5.91 -5.06 9.74
N SER A 15 5.68 -4.49 10.91
CA SER A 15 4.68 -3.46 11.12
C SER A 15 5.37 -2.20 11.60
N LEU A 16 5.15 -1.07 10.91
CA LEU A 16 5.57 0.25 11.34
C LEU A 16 4.35 1.17 11.40
N GLU A 17 3.98 1.51 12.61
CA GLU A 17 3.01 2.55 12.90
C GLU A 17 3.79 3.82 13.24
N SER A 18 3.47 4.91 12.54
CA SER A 18 3.89 6.24 12.96
C SER A 18 2.87 6.74 13.97
N GLY A 19 3.31 7.49 14.97
CA GLY A 19 2.41 8.20 15.86
C GLY A 19 2.06 9.57 15.31
N LEU A 20 0.86 10.05 15.63
CA LEU A 20 0.36 11.39 15.29
C LEU A 20 1.05 12.48 16.12
N ASP A 21 2.35 12.73 15.95
CA ASP A 21 2.99 13.89 16.58
C ASP A 21 3.08 15.06 15.60
N TYR A 22 1.99 15.81 15.49
CA TYR A 22 1.90 17.05 14.72
C TYR A 22 2.73 18.20 15.33
N SER A 23 3.31 18.02 16.52
CA SER A 23 3.90 19.11 17.30
C SER A 23 5.39 19.32 17.08
N THR A 24 6.09 18.36 16.46
CA THR A 24 7.55 18.44 16.29
C THR A 24 7.95 18.44 14.82
N ASN A 25 8.75 19.44 14.40
CA ASN A 25 9.49 19.46 13.12
C ASN A 25 10.55 18.33 13.02
N ARG A 26 10.42 17.27 13.83
CA ARG A 26 11.36 16.17 13.89
C ARG A 26 10.92 15.09 12.93
N GLN A 27 11.90 14.53 12.22
CA GLN A 27 11.66 13.37 11.39
C GLN A 27 11.09 12.24 12.27
N PRO A 28 9.96 11.62 11.90
CA PRO A 28 9.38 10.53 12.67
C PRO A 28 10.41 9.41 12.86
N ALA A 29 10.53 8.87 14.08
CA ALA A 29 11.46 7.78 14.35
C ALA A 29 11.23 6.57 13.42
N SER A 30 9.97 6.37 12.97
CA SER A 30 9.58 5.35 12.00
C SER A 30 10.36 5.41 10.69
N ASP A 31 10.78 6.59 10.24
CA ASP A 31 11.56 6.74 9.01
C ASP A 31 12.98 6.17 9.19
N LEU A 32 13.59 6.39 10.36
CA LEU A 32 14.92 5.85 10.70
C LEU A 32 14.86 4.34 10.83
N PHE A 33 13.82 3.81 11.48
CA PHE A 33 13.59 2.36 11.54
C PHE A 33 13.41 1.75 10.15
N LEU A 34 12.66 2.41 9.27
CA LEU A 34 12.47 1.91 7.90
C LEU A 34 13.79 1.86 7.12
N GLN A 35 14.67 2.86 7.25
CA GLN A 35 15.98 2.84 6.60
C GLN A 35 16.81 1.62 7.01
N VAL A 36 16.80 1.27 8.29
CA VAL A 36 17.47 0.06 8.79
C VAL A 36 16.79 -1.19 8.24
N LEU A 37 15.47 -1.24 8.29
CA LEU A 37 14.70 -2.42 7.88
C LEU A 37 14.81 -2.73 6.38
N ILE A 38 14.99 -1.71 5.54
CA ILE A 38 15.19 -1.85 4.09
C ILE A 38 16.39 -2.73 3.75
N SER A 39 17.44 -2.73 4.57
CA SER A 39 18.60 -3.63 4.39
C SER A 39 18.24 -5.11 4.48
N PHE A 40 17.07 -5.44 5.05
CA PHE A 40 16.53 -6.80 5.16
C PHE A 40 15.36 -7.06 4.21
N SER A 41 15.13 -6.19 3.22
CA SER A 41 14.02 -6.25 2.25
C SER A 41 13.88 -7.59 1.55
N SER A 42 15.00 -8.27 1.28
CA SER A 42 15.04 -9.59 0.64
C SER A 42 14.26 -10.67 1.41
N ARG A 43 14.06 -10.47 2.72
CA ARG A 43 13.38 -11.38 3.64
C ARG A 43 11.94 -10.97 3.93
N TRP A 44 11.51 -9.79 3.50
CA TRP A 44 10.18 -9.29 3.83
C TRP A 44 9.11 -10.19 3.21
N CYS A 45 8.20 -10.71 4.04
CA CYS A 45 7.05 -11.49 3.59
C CYS A 45 5.74 -10.75 3.79
N CYS A 46 5.64 -9.96 4.87
CA CYS A 46 4.47 -9.15 5.17
C CYS A 46 4.93 -7.76 5.60
N ILE A 47 4.35 -6.71 5.05
CA ILE A 47 4.58 -5.34 5.49
C ILE A 47 3.25 -4.68 5.85
N ALA A 48 3.23 -3.98 6.97
CA ALA A 48 2.14 -3.12 7.39
C ALA A 48 2.72 -1.76 7.74
N PHE A 49 2.42 -0.74 6.93
CA PHE A 49 2.97 0.60 7.11
C PHE A 49 1.88 1.63 7.23
N THR A 50 2.05 2.51 8.21
CA THR A 50 1.39 3.80 8.21
C THR A 50 2.21 4.75 7.34
N ILE A 51 1.67 5.18 6.19
CA ILE A 51 2.43 5.94 5.19
C ILE A 51 2.66 7.38 5.63
N SER A 52 3.93 7.74 5.73
CA SER A 52 4.46 9.10 5.63
C SER A 52 5.06 9.35 4.23
N VAL A 53 5.29 10.61 3.87
CA VAL A 53 5.97 10.98 2.61
C VAL A 53 7.37 10.38 2.53
N ALA A 54 8.08 10.38 3.65
CA ALA A 54 9.43 9.87 3.75
C ALA A 54 9.46 8.34 3.58
N ILE A 55 8.49 7.62 4.17
CA ILE A 55 8.33 6.18 3.96
C ILE A 55 8.13 5.89 2.47
N MET A 56 7.25 6.62 1.79
CA MET A 56 7.02 6.43 0.36
C MET A 56 8.27 6.70 -0.48
N LYS A 57 9.05 7.73 -0.14
CA LYS A 57 10.32 8.00 -0.81
C LYS A 57 11.29 6.83 -0.64
N SER A 58 11.46 6.32 0.57
CA SER A 58 12.32 5.16 0.86
C SER A 58 11.88 3.90 0.10
N LEU A 59 10.57 3.61 0.06
CA LEU A 59 10.02 2.45 -0.66
C LEU A 59 10.10 2.60 -2.18
N SER A 60 10.12 3.82 -2.72
CA SER A 60 10.22 4.05 -4.17
C SER A 60 11.56 3.62 -4.77
N HIS A 61 12.58 3.40 -3.94
CA HIS A 61 13.87 2.89 -4.37
C HIS A 61 13.91 1.35 -4.46
N LEU A 62 12.91 0.66 -3.91
CA LEU A 62 12.85 -0.80 -3.95
C LEU A 62 12.25 -1.29 -5.28
N THR A 63 12.90 -2.31 -5.83
CA THR A 63 12.48 -3.06 -7.02
C THR A 63 11.85 -4.40 -6.62
N GLU A 64 11.26 -5.11 -7.58
CA GLU A 64 10.68 -6.44 -7.32
C GLU A 64 11.74 -7.48 -6.86
N ASN A 65 13.00 -7.29 -7.27
CA ASN A 65 14.11 -8.17 -6.91
C ASN A 65 14.56 -7.97 -5.46
N ASP A 66 14.32 -6.78 -4.91
CA ASP A 66 14.66 -6.46 -3.51
C ASP A 66 13.67 -7.09 -2.53
N VAL A 67 12.46 -7.43 -2.98
CA VAL A 67 11.38 -8.00 -2.16
C VAL A 67 10.83 -9.34 -2.71
N PRO A 68 11.70 -10.35 -2.93
CA PRO A 68 11.33 -11.59 -3.62
C PRO A 68 10.37 -12.49 -2.81
N MET A 69 10.21 -12.24 -1.51
CA MET A 69 9.38 -13.02 -0.60
C MET A 69 8.06 -12.33 -0.23
N LEU A 70 7.85 -11.08 -0.67
CA LEU A 70 6.75 -10.24 -0.24
C LEU A 70 5.42 -10.76 -0.77
N GLN A 71 4.50 -11.05 0.14
CA GLN A 71 3.19 -11.63 -0.11
C GLN A 71 2.06 -10.69 0.30
N ASP A 72 2.22 -10.05 1.46
CA ASP A 72 1.19 -9.20 2.05
C ASP A 72 1.68 -7.76 2.15
N ILE A 73 0.88 -6.84 1.63
CA ILE A 73 1.12 -5.40 1.73
C ILE A 73 -0.10 -4.77 2.35
N MET A 74 0.10 -4.16 3.51
CA MET A 74 -0.88 -3.34 4.20
C MET A 74 -0.37 -1.90 4.29
N ILE A 75 -1.13 -1.00 3.72
CA ILE A 75 -0.85 0.43 3.71
C ILE A 75 -1.99 1.15 4.40
N VAL A 76 -1.66 1.89 5.44
CA VAL A 76 -2.61 2.74 6.15
C VAL A 76 -2.16 4.18 5.95
N ARG A 77 -3.03 5.07 5.46
CA ARG A 77 -2.68 6.49 5.39
C ARG A 77 -3.16 7.21 6.66
N GLU A 78 -2.23 7.87 7.32
CA GLU A 78 -2.52 8.79 8.42
C GLU A 78 -3.16 10.07 7.88
N ASN A 79 -4.46 10.23 8.20
CA ASN A 79 -5.27 11.47 8.17
C ASN A 79 -5.31 12.33 6.89
N PRO A 80 -6.38 13.15 6.72
CA PRO A 80 -6.46 14.07 5.61
C PRO A 80 -5.40 15.14 5.81
N VAL A 81 -4.54 15.30 4.80
CA VAL A 81 -3.68 16.47 4.70
C VAL A 81 -4.59 17.70 4.70
N PRO A 82 -4.37 18.71 5.56
CA PRO A 82 -5.19 19.93 5.59
C PRO A 82 -5.29 20.55 4.18
N LEU A 83 -6.48 21.03 3.82
CA LEU A 83 -6.73 21.75 2.57
C LEU A 83 -5.64 22.82 2.34
N GLY A 84 -4.85 22.66 1.28
CA GLY A 84 -3.76 23.57 0.91
C GLY A 84 -2.34 23.03 1.11
N ALA A 85 -2.16 21.94 1.85
CA ALA A 85 -0.87 21.27 1.87
C ALA A 85 -0.70 20.40 0.59
N VAL A 86 0.37 20.68 -0.15
CA VAL A 86 0.74 19.99 -1.38
C VAL A 86 0.70 18.49 -1.12
N HIS A 87 -0.24 17.81 -1.77
CA HIS A 87 -0.33 16.37 -1.67
C HIS A 87 1.00 15.76 -2.08
N PRO A 88 1.69 15.05 -1.18
CA PRO A 88 2.89 14.30 -1.52
C PRO A 88 2.49 12.98 -2.17
N ILE A 89 1.31 12.93 -2.80
CA ILE A 89 0.94 11.78 -3.60
C ILE A 89 1.90 11.82 -4.77
N PRO A 90 2.70 10.77 -4.94
CA PRO A 90 3.60 10.72 -6.04
C PRO A 90 2.79 10.94 -7.33
N ASN A 91 3.26 11.82 -8.21
CA ASN A 91 2.62 12.02 -9.50
C ASN A 91 2.52 10.67 -10.24
N THR A 92 1.70 10.55 -11.28
CA THR A 92 1.52 9.29 -12.03
C THR A 92 2.84 8.61 -12.42
N ARG A 93 3.90 9.38 -12.69
CA ARG A 93 5.26 8.84 -12.94
C ARG A 93 5.91 8.20 -11.71
N GLN A 94 5.78 8.82 -10.54
CA GLN A 94 6.31 8.27 -9.30
C GLN A 94 5.47 7.08 -8.79
N ARG A 95 4.16 6.97 -9.12
CA ARG A 95 3.33 5.79 -8.81
C ARG A 95 3.77 4.53 -9.55
N ALA A 96 4.17 4.69 -10.81
CA ALA A 96 4.73 3.61 -11.61
C ALA A 96 6.11 3.13 -11.12
N ALA A 97 6.78 3.94 -10.29
CA ALA A 97 8.11 3.71 -9.76
C ALA A 97 8.14 2.88 -8.46
N PHE A 98 6.99 2.56 -7.85
CA PHE A 98 6.96 1.65 -6.69
C PHE A 98 7.17 0.21 -7.14
N GLY A 99 8.42 -0.16 -7.38
CA GLY A 99 8.82 -1.50 -7.77
C GLY A 99 8.44 -2.56 -6.73
N ILE A 100 8.31 -2.16 -5.45
CA ILE A 100 7.83 -3.03 -4.38
C ILE A 100 6.46 -3.67 -4.69
N PHE A 101 5.55 -2.98 -5.39
CA PHE A 101 4.23 -3.55 -5.75
C PHE A 101 4.29 -4.57 -6.89
N ARG A 102 5.42 -4.69 -7.58
CA ARG A 102 5.63 -5.69 -8.65
C ARG A 102 6.12 -7.04 -8.11
N GLY A 103 6.33 -7.14 -6.80
CA GLY A 103 6.83 -8.33 -6.11
C GLY A 103 6.14 -9.62 -6.61
N PRO A 104 6.91 -10.67 -6.94
CA PRO A 104 6.40 -11.82 -7.69
C PRO A 104 5.46 -12.73 -6.89
N LYS A 105 5.39 -12.57 -5.57
CA LYS A 105 4.58 -13.38 -4.66
C LYS A 105 3.44 -12.61 -4.00
N ILE A 106 3.23 -11.35 -4.36
CA ILE A 106 2.19 -10.52 -3.77
C ILE A 106 0.84 -11.15 -4.07
N SER A 107 0.10 -11.48 -3.01
CA SER A 107 -1.20 -12.13 -3.09
C SER A 107 -2.25 -11.43 -2.22
N SER A 108 -1.83 -10.57 -1.30
CA SER A 108 -2.71 -9.76 -0.46
C SER A 108 -2.33 -8.29 -0.54
N PHE A 109 -3.31 -7.44 -0.82
CA PHE A 109 -3.13 -6.01 -0.88
C PHE A 109 -4.23 -5.29 -0.10
N TYR A 110 -3.84 -4.58 0.94
CA TYR A 110 -4.68 -3.71 1.74
C TYR A 110 -4.20 -2.27 1.63
N VAL A 111 -5.14 -1.36 1.43
CA VAL A 111 -4.89 0.07 1.46
C VAL A 111 -6.08 0.81 2.05
N SER A 112 -5.81 1.69 3.02
CA SER A 112 -6.79 2.66 3.52
C SER A 112 -6.49 4.08 3.04
N ARG A 113 -7.56 4.84 2.78
CA ARG A 113 -7.55 6.19 2.17
C ARG A 113 -6.64 6.29 0.95
N PRO A 114 -6.96 5.57 -0.14
CA PRO A 114 -6.30 5.68 -1.44
C PRO A 114 -6.02 7.13 -1.87
N GLY A 115 -4.83 7.67 -1.59
CA GLY A 115 -4.36 8.87 -2.28
C GLY A 115 -4.10 8.61 -3.77
N PHE A 116 -4.03 7.33 -4.17
CA PHE A 116 -3.88 6.92 -5.55
C PHE A 116 -5.19 7.13 -6.28
N GLY A 117 -5.40 8.34 -6.83
CA GLY A 117 -6.59 8.67 -7.66
C GLY A 117 -6.84 7.73 -8.84
N ARG A 118 -5.96 6.73 -9.09
CA ARG A 118 -6.18 5.64 -10.05
C ARG A 118 -5.59 4.34 -9.51
N MET A 119 -6.29 3.68 -8.61
CA MET A 119 -5.85 2.40 -8.04
C MET A 119 -5.48 1.34 -9.07
N ALA A 120 -6.26 1.22 -10.15
CA ALA A 120 -5.96 0.26 -11.22
C ALA A 120 -4.67 0.55 -12.02
N GLU A 121 -3.95 1.66 -11.75
CA GLU A 121 -2.63 1.96 -12.32
C GLU A 121 -1.46 1.51 -11.43
N LEU A 122 -1.73 1.04 -10.20
CA LEU A 122 -0.68 0.44 -9.39
C LEU A 122 -0.10 -0.77 -10.14
N PRO A 123 1.24 -0.94 -10.14
CA PRO A 123 1.91 -2.00 -10.89
C PRO A 123 1.83 -3.35 -10.14
N LEU A 124 0.64 -3.66 -9.60
CA LEU A 124 0.32 -4.94 -8.98
C LEU A 124 0.08 -6.00 -10.05
N ARG A 125 0.45 -7.24 -9.75
CA ARG A 125 0.05 -8.40 -10.51
C ARG A 125 -1.38 -8.79 -10.11
N TRP A 126 -2.35 -7.97 -10.51
CA TRP A 126 -3.77 -8.08 -10.11
C TRP A 126 -4.32 -9.51 -10.24
N SER A 127 -3.89 -10.25 -11.26
CA SER A 127 -4.35 -11.61 -11.52
C SER A 127 -3.94 -12.65 -10.46
N GLN A 128 -2.94 -12.33 -9.64
CA GLN A 128 -2.42 -13.20 -8.58
C GLN A 128 -3.00 -12.85 -7.20
N LEU A 129 -3.73 -11.73 -7.08
CA LEU A 129 -4.31 -11.32 -5.82
C LEU A 129 -5.42 -12.29 -5.39
N THR A 130 -5.31 -12.77 -4.17
CA THR A 130 -6.30 -13.59 -3.46
C THR A 130 -7.04 -12.80 -2.38
N ALA A 131 -6.44 -11.71 -1.89
CA ALA A 131 -7.06 -10.78 -0.96
C ALA A 131 -6.87 -9.33 -1.42
N LEU A 132 -7.95 -8.55 -1.42
CA LEU A 132 -7.95 -7.14 -1.78
C LEU A 132 -8.82 -6.35 -0.81
N SER A 133 -8.27 -5.31 -0.21
CA SER A 133 -9.01 -4.39 0.65
C SER A 133 -8.73 -2.94 0.27
N LEU A 134 -9.76 -2.24 -0.19
CA LEU A 134 -9.70 -0.82 -0.59
C LEU A 134 -10.69 -0.03 0.28
N LEU A 135 -10.21 0.51 1.39
CA LEU A 135 -11.07 1.21 2.35
C LEU A 135 -10.91 2.72 2.25
N PHE A 136 -12.03 3.42 2.15
CA PHE A 136 -12.09 4.88 2.14
C PHE A 136 -12.77 5.33 3.43
N TYR A 137 -12.16 6.28 4.12
CA TYR A 137 -12.79 6.95 5.26
C TYR A 137 -13.27 8.30 4.78
N GLU A 138 -14.53 8.63 5.11
CA GLU A 138 -15.10 9.94 4.87
C GLU A 138 -14.29 10.98 5.62
N ASP A 139 -13.54 11.81 4.89
CA ASP A 139 -13.19 13.14 5.37
C ASP A 139 -14.08 14.12 4.63
N ASN A 140 -14.77 14.95 5.40
CA ASN A 140 -15.88 15.85 5.04
C ASN A 140 -15.64 16.82 3.88
N SER A 141 -14.53 16.75 3.15
CA SER A 141 -14.13 17.77 2.18
C SER A 141 -13.78 17.29 0.77
N VAL A 142 -13.61 15.98 0.51
CA VAL A 142 -13.32 15.52 -0.87
C VAL A 142 -13.92 14.13 -1.13
N LEU A 143 -14.96 14.09 -1.96
CA LEU A 143 -15.62 12.88 -2.47
C LEU A 143 -14.73 12.09 -3.45
N THR A 144 -13.56 11.63 -3.01
CA THR A 144 -12.69 10.74 -3.81
C THR A 144 -12.82 9.30 -3.34
N GLY A 145 -14.04 8.77 -3.37
CA GLY A 145 -14.30 7.35 -3.12
C GLY A 145 -14.09 6.48 -4.36
N LEU A 146 -14.02 5.16 -4.17
CA LEU A 146 -14.03 4.20 -5.28
C LEU A 146 -15.45 4.06 -5.81
N THR A 147 -15.69 4.47 -7.06
CA THR A 147 -16.99 4.25 -7.72
C THR A 147 -17.22 2.78 -8.04
N SER A 148 -18.47 2.34 -8.14
CA SER A 148 -18.83 0.98 -8.54
C SER A 148 -18.21 0.59 -9.88
N LYS A 149 -18.22 1.51 -10.86
CA LYS A 149 -17.57 1.28 -12.16
C LYS A 149 -16.09 0.95 -12.02
N ARG A 150 -15.38 1.67 -11.16
CA ARG A 150 -13.94 1.46 -10.96
C ARG A 150 -13.66 0.23 -10.10
N ALA A 151 -14.52 -0.07 -9.13
CA ALA A 151 -14.47 -1.32 -8.38
C ALA A 151 -14.58 -2.53 -9.32
N LEU A 152 -15.59 -2.54 -10.21
CA LEU A 152 -15.77 -3.61 -11.20
C LEU A 152 -14.56 -3.76 -12.14
N GLU A 153 -13.96 -2.64 -12.56
CA GLU A 153 -12.75 -2.69 -13.39
C GLU A 153 -11.57 -3.33 -12.64
N ILE A 154 -11.39 -3.06 -11.35
CA ILE A 154 -10.32 -3.67 -10.54
C ILE A 154 -10.62 -5.16 -10.30
N LEU A 155 -11.86 -5.49 -9.92
CA LEU A 155 -12.27 -6.86 -9.62
C LEU A 155 -12.17 -7.77 -10.83
N SER A 156 -12.49 -7.27 -12.03
CA SER A 156 -12.34 -8.05 -13.28
C SER A 156 -10.89 -8.45 -13.59
N ARG A 157 -9.91 -7.77 -12.99
CA ARG A 157 -8.47 -8.10 -13.10
C ARG A 157 -7.99 -9.09 -12.04
N CYS A 158 -8.83 -9.48 -11.08
CA CYS A 158 -8.48 -10.33 -9.95
C CYS A 158 -9.24 -11.69 -9.97
N PRO A 159 -9.04 -12.57 -10.97
CA PRO A 159 -9.76 -13.84 -11.10
C PRO A 159 -9.52 -14.83 -9.94
N GLN A 160 -8.46 -14.66 -9.15
CA GLN A 160 -8.12 -15.55 -8.03
C GLN A 160 -8.60 -15.01 -6.66
N LEU A 161 -9.38 -13.93 -6.66
CA LEU A 161 -9.79 -13.24 -5.44
C LEU A 161 -10.72 -14.11 -4.60
N ARG A 162 -10.35 -14.30 -3.33
CA ARG A 162 -11.11 -15.06 -2.32
C ARG A 162 -11.65 -14.17 -1.21
N MET A 163 -10.94 -13.09 -0.90
CA MET A 163 -11.33 -12.11 0.10
C MET A 163 -11.34 -10.72 -0.51
N CYS A 164 -12.44 -10.00 -0.33
CA CYS A 164 -12.60 -8.65 -0.85
C CYS A 164 -13.29 -7.75 0.19
N SER A 165 -12.74 -6.56 0.40
CA SER A 165 -13.37 -5.52 1.22
C SER A 165 -13.23 -4.18 0.50
N LEU A 166 -14.35 -3.54 0.18
CA LEU A 166 -14.37 -2.31 -0.62
C LEU A 166 -15.28 -1.29 0.05
N SER A 167 -14.82 -0.05 0.19
CA SER A 167 -15.70 1.10 0.44
C SER A 167 -16.04 1.74 -0.90
N ILE A 168 -17.28 1.58 -1.33
CA ILE A 168 -17.78 2.13 -2.60
C ILE A 168 -18.54 3.42 -2.32
N TYR A 169 -18.28 4.44 -3.14
CA TYR A 169 -19.01 5.70 -3.12
C TYR A 169 -19.45 6.02 -4.54
N ASP A 170 -20.75 5.88 -4.80
CA ASP A 170 -21.37 6.35 -6.03
C ASP A 170 -22.15 7.62 -5.70
N ASP A 171 -21.77 8.73 -6.33
CA ASP A 171 -22.50 9.98 -6.21
C ASP A 171 -23.80 9.85 -7.02
N ASN A 172 -24.93 9.73 -6.33
CA ASN A 172 -26.25 9.64 -6.95
C ASN A 172 -26.76 10.97 -7.52
N SER A 173 -25.96 12.04 -7.52
CA SER A 173 -26.38 13.38 -7.97
C SER A 173 -26.52 13.59 -9.48
N THR A 174 -26.50 12.52 -10.31
CA THR A 174 -26.78 12.60 -11.76
C THR A 174 -28.07 11.88 -12.19
N GLN A 175 -29.08 11.82 -11.33
CA GLN A 175 -30.48 11.58 -11.77
C GLN A 175 -31.39 12.75 -11.39
N LEU A 176 -31.34 13.81 -12.20
CA LEU A 176 -32.44 14.75 -12.46
C LEU A 176 -32.32 15.26 -13.89
#